data_AF-A0A940WAS4-F1
#
_entry.id   AF-A0A940WAS4-F1
#
_cell.length_a   1.000
_cell.length_b   1.000
_cell.length_c   1.000
_cell.angle_alpha   90.00
_cell.angle_beta   90.00
_cell.angle_gamma   90.00
#
_symmetry.space_group_name_H-M   'P 1'
#
loop_
_entity.id
_entity.type
_entity.pdbx_description
1 polymer ?
#
loop_
_entity_poly.entity_id
_entity_poly.type
_entity_poly.pdbx_seq_one_letter_code
_entity_poly.pdbx_strand_id
1 'polypeptide(L)'
;MLAMDSPVSAYVVLTTSTGEEIKWQVPSASFFVNTSGSPAGSLVALQNSMQTWSDVPTSSFVFLYAGATTSLSHGDFDGQNIVTFAPMGNTGVLAENNFWYNSVTGQLVDSDIRFNTTYSWSASGAPGLYDVQNIATHELGHSLALADLYGVTDAEKTMYGFGELGETRKRTLDPDDIAGIAHLYPTGGGGTVGDFDGDGNSDVAVWRPGDGTWWIQRSSDGGVTVTQWGASTDVSVPGDYDNDRRTDIAIWRPSEGTWWIKRSSDGGVTVTQWGTSGDVPAPGDYDGDGQTDLAVWRPGDGSWWIKRSSDGGVTVTQWGTLGDVPITGSP
;
A
#
# COMPACT_ATOMS: atom_id res chain seq x y z
N MET A 1 27.61 -22.59 -26.34
CA MET A 1 26.40 -22.71 -25.50
C MET A 1 26.55 -21.66 -24.42
N LEU A 2 25.68 -20.65 -24.44
CA LEU A 2 25.34 -19.71 -23.36
C LEU A 2 24.40 -18.68 -24.02
N ALA A 3 23.13 -19.06 -24.19
CA ALA A 3 22.07 -18.08 -24.35
C ALA A 3 21.65 -17.74 -22.92
N MET A 4 21.75 -16.45 -22.59
CA MET A 4 21.36 -15.92 -21.31
C MET A 4 19.86 -16.15 -21.13
N ASP A 5 19.52 -16.77 -20.01
CA ASP A 5 18.16 -16.89 -19.53
C ASP A 5 17.65 -15.46 -19.31
N SER A 6 16.70 -15.01 -20.12
CA SER A 6 15.89 -13.85 -19.77
C SER A 6 15.19 -14.21 -18.46
N PRO A 7 15.20 -13.36 -17.42
CA PRO A 7 14.47 -13.70 -16.19
C PRO A 7 13.00 -13.90 -16.57
N VAL A 8 12.46 -15.05 -16.18
CA VAL A 8 11.04 -15.42 -16.22
C VAL A 8 10.27 -14.23 -15.62
N SER A 9 9.38 -13.55 -16.37
CA SER A 9 8.90 -12.23 -15.92
C SER A 9 7.96 -12.37 -14.71
N ALA A 10 8.46 -11.95 -13.55
CA ALA A 10 7.65 -11.32 -12.51
C ALA A 10 6.92 -10.10 -13.14
N TYR A 11 5.77 -9.73 -12.61
CA TYR A 11 4.92 -8.58 -13.01
C TYR A 11 5.65 -7.36 -13.61
N VAL A 12 4.93 -6.55 -14.39
CA VAL A 12 5.46 -5.31 -14.97
C VAL A 12 4.69 -4.12 -14.42
N VAL A 13 5.38 -3.19 -13.77
CA VAL A 13 4.86 -1.89 -13.34
C VAL A 13 5.14 -0.85 -14.43
N LEU A 14 4.14 -0.03 -14.76
CA LEU A 14 4.31 1.07 -15.70
C LEU A 14 5.07 2.23 -15.05
N THR A 15 6.01 2.81 -15.80
CA THR A 15 6.81 3.95 -15.36
C THR A 15 6.65 5.14 -16.30
N THR A 16 6.89 6.34 -15.78
CA THR A 16 6.98 7.56 -16.58
C THR A 16 8.21 7.53 -17.48
N SER A 17 8.29 8.45 -18.45
CA SER A 17 9.51 8.61 -19.25
C SER A 17 10.75 9.02 -18.43
N THR A 18 10.57 9.50 -17.20
CA THR A 18 11.65 9.82 -16.26
C THR A 18 12.01 8.65 -15.35
N GLY A 19 11.29 7.53 -15.44
CA GLY A 19 11.55 6.32 -14.66
C GLY A 19 10.79 6.23 -13.34
N GLU A 20 9.89 7.18 -13.04
CA GLU A 20 9.07 7.14 -11.83
C GLU A 20 7.95 6.10 -12.00
N GLU A 21 7.70 5.30 -10.98
CA GLU A 21 6.57 4.36 -10.98
C GLU A 21 5.24 5.10 -10.97
N ILE A 22 4.32 4.65 -11.81
CA ILE A 22 2.98 5.21 -11.85
C ILE A 22 2.16 4.58 -10.74
N LYS A 23 1.63 5.38 -9.82
CA LYS A 23 0.82 4.89 -8.70
C LYS A 23 -0.06 5.96 -8.07
N TRP A 24 -1.12 5.54 -7.40
CA TRP A 24 -1.91 6.40 -6.53
C TRP A 24 -1.06 6.85 -5.34
N GLN A 25 -1.20 8.12 -4.93
CA GLN A 25 -0.48 8.63 -3.76
C GLN A 25 -1.14 8.20 -2.45
N VAL A 26 -2.47 8.16 -2.43
CA VAL A 26 -3.22 7.52 -1.36
C VAL A 26 -3.51 6.08 -1.81
N PRO A 27 -3.26 5.04 -0.98
CA PRO A 27 -3.44 3.64 -1.37
C PRO A 27 -4.92 3.25 -1.40
N SER A 28 -5.73 4.02 -2.13
CA SER A 28 -7.12 3.70 -2.37
C SER A 28 -7.63 4.37 -3.64
N ALA A 29 -8.56 3.72 -4.34
CA ALA A 29 -9.30 4.30 -5.45
C ALA A 29 -10.78 3.94 -5.36
N SER A 30 -11.64 4.94 -5.50
CA SER A 30 -13.10 4.75 -5.47
C SER A 30 -13.66 4.79 -6.88
N PHE A 31 -14.54 3.84 -7.24
CA PHE A 31 -15.16 3.74 -8.57
C PHE A 31 -16.69 3.85 -8.50
N PHE A 32 -17.26 4.72 -9.34
CA PHE A 32 -18.68 4.68 -9.65
C PHE A 32 -18.96 3.62 -10.72
N VAL A 33 -20.14 3.00 -10.67
CA VAL A 33 -20.50 1.93 -11.61
C VAL A 33 -21.81 2.24 -12.34
N ASN A 34 -21.76 2.23 -13.67
CA ASN A 34 -22.93 2.20 -14.52
C ASN A 34 -23.08 0.81 -15.16
N THR A 35 -24.08 0.05 -14.69
CA THR A 35 -24.36 -1.31 -15.18
C THR A 35 -25.33 -1.35 -16.39
N SER A 36 -25.71 -0.21 -16.94
CA SER A 36 -26.59 -0.16 -18.11
C SER A 36 -25.98 -0.91 -19.30
N GLY A 37 -26.68 -1.92 -19.83
CA GLY A 37 -26.18 -2.76 -20.92
C GLY A 37 -25.37 -3.98 -20.47
N SER A 38 -25.15 -4.15 -19.17
CA SER A 38 -24.50 -5.34 -18.60
C SER A 38 -25.50 -6.46 -18.24
N PRO A 39 -25.06 -7.73 -18.12
CA PRO A 39 -25.91 -8.81 -17.61
C PRO A 39 -26.26 -8.61 -16.12
N ALA A 40 -27.35 -9.22 -15.66
CA ALA A 40 -27.72 -9.22 -14.25
C ALA A 40 -26.59 -9.82 -13.38
N GLY A 41 -26.31 -9.18 -12.24
CA GLY A 41 -25.22 -9.57 -11.33
C GLY A 41 -23.88 -8.88 -11.60
N SER A 42 -23.75 -8.07 -12.65
CA SER A 42 -22.49 -7.40 -12.99
C SER A 42 -21.97 -6.46 -11.89
N LEU A 43 -22.86 -5.78 -11.15
CA LEU A 43 -22.44 -4.95 -10.02
C LEU A 43 -21.72 -5.76 -8.95
N VAL A 44 -22.25 -6.94 -8.60
CA VAL A 44 -21.63 -7.84 -7.62
C VAL A 44 -20.32 -8.40 -8.14
N ALA A 45 -20.27 -8.76 -9.43
CA ALA A 45 -19.03 -9.21 -10.07
C ALA A 45 -17.92 -8.14 -9.98
N LEU A 46 -18.25 -6.88 -10.27
CA LEU A 46 -17.31 -5.74 -10.17
C LEU A 46 -16.86 -5.49 -8.73
N GLN A 47 -17.78 -5.52 -7.77
CA GLN A 47 -17.44 -5.39 -6.35
C GLN A 47 -16.53 -6.53 -5.87
N ASN A 48 -16.77 -7.75 -6.32
CA ASN A 48 -15.89 -8.87 -6.01
C ASN A 48 -14.49 -8.71 -6.62
N SER A 49 -14.37 -8.17 -7.84
CA SER A 49 -13.06 -7.86 -8.42
C SER A 49 -12.29 -6.77 -7.65
N MET A 50 -12.98 -5.73 -7.18
CA MET A 50 -12.40 -4.73 -6.28
C MET A 50 -11.92 -5.37 -4.98
N GLN A 51 -12.73 -6.26 -4.40
CA GLN A 51 -12.39 -6.99 -3.19
C GLN A 51 -11.19 -7.92 -3.39
N THR A 52 -11.11 -8.63 -4.53
CA THR A 52 -9.99 -9.53 -4.86
C THR A 52 -8.63 -8.83 -4.74
N TRP A 53 -8.52 -7.58 -5.21
CA TRP A 53 -7.30 -6.78 -5.06
C TRP A 53 -7.13 -6.21 -3.65
N SER A 54 -8.23 -5.80 -3.00
CA SER A 54 -8.21 -5.20 -1.66
C SER A 54 -7.93 -6.21 -0.54
N ASP A 55 -8.17 -7.50 -0.80
CA ASP A 55 -7.92 -8.61 0.15
C ASP A 55 -6.47 -9.14 0.08
N VAL A 56 -5.61 -8.54 -0.75
CA VAL A 56 -4.20 -8.95 -0.83
C VAL A 56 -3.50 -8.62 0.49
N PRO A 57 -3.12 -9.62 1.30
CA PRO A 57 -2.67 -9.39 2.67
C PRO A 57 -1.30 -8.71 2.76
N THR A 58 -0.56 -8.67 1.65
CA THR A 58 0.74 -8.01 1.52
C THR A 58 0.64 -6.64 0.84
N SER A 59 -0.58 -6.15 0.58
CA SER A 59 -0.82 -4.81 0.06
C SER A 59 -1.73 -3.97 0.96
N SER A 60 -1.45 -2.68 1.08
CA SER A 60 -2.30 -1.68 1.76
C SER A 60 -3.39 -1.08 0.86
N PHE A 61 -3.41 -1.42 -0.43
CA PHE A 61 -4.30 -0.75 -1.39
C PHE A 61 -5.75 -1.23 -1.27
N VAL A 62 -6.69 -0.28 -1.28
CA VAL A 62 -8.12 -0.59 -1.22
C VAL A 62 -8.90 0.01 -2.39
N PHE A 63 -9.58 -0.84 -3.16
CA PHE A 63 -10.61 -0.38 -4.09
C PHE A 63 -11.95 -0.23 -3.37
N LEU A 64 -12.64 0.86 -3.66
CA LEU A 64 -13.91 1.20 -3.03
C LEU A 64 -15.02 1.36 -4.08
N TYR A 65 -16.21 0.86 -3.74
CA TYR A 65 -17.41 1.15 -4.51
C TYR A 65 -17.98 2.51 -4.10
N ALA A 66 -17.89 3.49 -4.99
CA ALA A 66 -18.36 4.86 -4.76
C ALA A 66 -19.88 5.02 -4.90
N GLY A 67 -20.55 4.06 -5.55
CA GLY A 67 -21.99 4.09 -5.78
C GLY A 67 -22.38 3.83 -7.23
N ALA A 68 -23.68 3.74 -7.48
CA ALA A 68 -24.21 3.62 -8.83
C ALA A 68 -24.24 4.99 -9.52
N THR A 69 -23.98 5.03 -10.82
CA THR A 69 -24.08 6.25 -11.64
C THR A 69 -24.79 5.97 -12.95
N THR A 70 -25.33 7.03 -13.57
CA THR A 70 -25.86 7.01 -14.94
C THR A 70 -24.88 7.60 -15.95
N SER A 71 -23.70 8.05 -15.50
CA SER A 71 -22.67 8.58 -16.39
C SER A 71 -22.23 7.53 -17.40
N LEU A 72 -21.98 7.99 -18.62
CA LEU A 72 -21.41 7.18 -19.69
C LEU A 72 -19.96 7.60 -19.98
N SER A 73 -19.36 8.48 -19.17
CA SER A 73 -17.95 8.83 -19.30
C SER A 73 -17.08 7.59 -19.17
N HIS A 74 -16.12 7.54 -20.06
CA HIS A 74 -15.04 6.57 -20.11
C HIS A 74 -13.94 7.19 -20.94
N GLY A 75 -12.71 7.18 -20.45
CA GLY A 75 -11.63 7.78 -21.21
C GLY A 75 -11.58 9.31 -21.10
N ASP A 76 -12.24 9.89 -20.09
CA ASP A 76 -12.25 11.33 -19.81
C ASP A 76 -11.49 11.64 -18.51
N PHE A 77 -10.60 12.63 -18.52
CA PHE A 77 -9.98 13.12 -17.27
C PHE A 77 -10.94 14.05 -16.52
N ASP A 78 -11.84 13.47 -15.72
CA ASP A 78 -12.88 14.21 -14.99
C ASP A 78 -12.80 14.10 -13.46
N GLY A 79 -11.84 13.32 -12.96
CA GLY A 79 -11.61 13.09 -11.53
C GLY A 79 -12.59 12.11 -10.90
N GLN A 80 -13.37 11.39 -11.71
CA GLN A 80 -14.19 10.28 -11.28
C GLN A 80 -13.74 9.01 -11.99
N ASN A 81 -13.36 8.01 -11.22
CA ASN A 81 -13.12 6.68 -11.77
C ASN A 81 -14.47 6.01 -12.06
N ILE A 82 -14.75 5.66 -13.30
CA ILE A 82 -16.05 5.08 -13.68
C ILE A 82 -15.88 3.74 -14.40
N VAL A 83 -16.65 2.73 -13.98
CA VAL A 83 -16.85 1.50 -14.75
C VAL A 83 -18.14 1.58 -15.55
N THR A 84 -18.05 1.41 -16.87
CA THR A 84 -19.18 1.47 -17.80
C THR A 84 -19.27 0.26 -18.74
N PHE A 85 -20.43 0.07 -19.35
CA PHE A 85 -20.69 -0.92 -20.40
C PHE A 85 -21.19 -0.19 -21.65
N ALA A 86 -20.40 -0.21 -22.73
CA ALA A 86 -20.71 0.50 -23.95
C ALA A 86 -20.15 -0.22 -25.19
N PRO A 87 -20.72 -0.03 -26.39
CA PRO A 87 -20.24 -0.72 -27.59
C PRO A 87 -18.90 -0.13 -28.06
N MET A 88 -17.92 -0.98 -28.34
CA MET A 88 -16.62 -0.59 -28.93
C MET A 88 -16.42 -1.15 -30.34
N GLY A 89 -17.42 -1.86 -30.88
CA GLY A 89 -17.30 -2.59 -32.13
C GLY A 89 -16.55 -3.92 -31.99
N ASN A 90 -16.36 -4.61 -33.11
CA ASN A 90 -15.72 -5.93 -33.17
C ASN A 90 -14.19 -5.79 -33.35
N THR A 91 -13.53 -5.21 -32.35
CA THR A 91 -12.11 -4.82 -32.39
C THR A 91 -11.16 -5.89 -31.86
N GLY A 92 -11.68 -6.96 -31.28
CA GLY A 92 -10.92 -7.88 -30.42
C GLY A 92 -10.68 -7.39 -28.99
N VAL A 93 -11.06 -6.14 -28.66
CA VAL A 93 -10.90 -5.57 -27.31
C VAL A 93 -12.14 -5.87 -26.45
N LEU A 94 -11.94 -6.60 -25.36
CA LEU A 94 -13.02 -7.01 -24.45
C LEU A 94 -13.40 -5.88 -23.48
N ALA A 95 -12.40 -5.23 -22.91
CA ALA A 95 -12.55 -4.02 -22.13
C ALA A 95 -11.30 -3.15 -22.32
N GLU A 96 -11.38 -1.89 -21.89
CA GLU A 96 -10.24 -0.99 -21.83
C GLU A 96 -10.21 -0.29 -20.49
N ASN A 97 -8.99 -0.04 -19.99
CA ASN A 97 -8.71 0.88 -18.91
C ASN A 97 -7.97 2.10 -19.46
N ASN A 98 -8.49 3.29 -19.16
CA ASN A 98 -7.84 4.55 -19.46
C ASN A 98 -7.51 5.25 -18.15
N PHE A 99 -6.25 5.55 -17.88
CA PHE A 99 -5.85 6.26 -16.67
C PHE A 99 -4.98 7.48 -16.97
N TRP A 100 -4.99 8.45 -16.05
CA TRP A 100 -4.19 9.67 -16.11
C TRP A 100 -3.24 9.73 -14.93
N TYR A 101 -2.06 10.25 -15.22
CA TYR A 101 -1.02 10.43 -14.23
C TYR A 101 -0.18 11.66 -14.55
N ASN A 102 0.46 12.19 -13.52
CA ASN A 102 1.44 13.26 -13.67
C ASN A 102 2.74 12.67 -14.24
N SER A 103 3.13 13.10 -15.44
CA SER A 103 4.27 12.54 -16.17
C SER A 103 5.64 12.76 -15.51
N VAL A 104 5.73 13.66 -14.53
CA VAL A 104 6.97 13.92 -13.79
C VAL A 104 7.02 13.10 -12.51
N THR A 105 5.92 13.05 -11.75
CA THR A 105 5.89 12.44 -10.41
C THR A 105 5.38 10.99 -10.38
N GLY A 106 4.78 10.50 -11.47
CA GLY A 106 4.11 9.20 -11.49
C GLY A 106 2.76 9.16 -10.77
N GLN A 107 2.32 10.26 -10.12
CA GLN A 107 1.04 10.29 -9.42
C GLN A 107 -0.13 10.00 -10.39
N LEU A 108 -0.77 8.85 -10.19
CA LEU A 108 -2.03 8.47 -10.82
C LEU A 108 -3.16 9.29 -10.17
N VAL A 109 -4.04 9.86 -11.00
CA VAL A 109 -5.07 10.81 -10.57
C VAL A 109 -6.48 10.41 -11.00
N ASP A 110 -6.63 9.52 -11.97
CA ASP A 110 -7.91 9.16 -12.56
C ASP A 110 -7.79 7.85 -13.37
N SER A 111 -8.82 7.00 -13.37
CA SER A 111 -8.87 5.74 -14.12
C SER A 111 -10.30 5.31 -14.43
N ASP A 112 -10.61 5.13 -15.71
CA ASP A 112 -11.89 4.67 -16.22
C ASP A 112 -11.79 3.28 -16.82
N ILE A 113 -12.86 2.49 -16.72
CA ILE A 113 -12.98 1.17 -17.34
C ILE A 113 -14.22 1.11 -18.21
N ARG A 114 -14.08 0.64 -19.46
CA ARG A 114 -15.20 0.38 -20.37
C ARG A 114 -15.22 -1.07 -20.83
N PHE A 115 -16.34 -1.75 -20.58
CA PHE A 115 -16.63 -3.10 -21.10
C PHE A 115 -17.32 -3.03 -22.46
N ASN A 116 -16.82 -3.80 -23.42
CA ASN A 116 -17.36 -3.83 -24.78
C ASN A 116 -18.65 -4.66 -24.88
N THR A 117 -19.79 -3.98 -24.96
CA THR A 117 -21.12 -4.62 -25.10
C THR A 117 -21.40 -5.21 -26.49
N THR A 118 -20.46 -5.10 -27.44
CA THR A 118 -20.55 -5.85 -28.71
C THR A 118 -20.41 -7.36 -28.49
N TYR A 119 -19.73 -7.76 -27.41
CA TYR A 119 -19.61 -9.14 -26.99
C TYR A 119 -20.67 -9.50 -25.95
N SER A 120 -20.89 -10.81 -25.78
CA SER A 120 -21.86 -11.34 -24.82
C SER A 120 -21.19 -11.70 -23.49
N TRP A 121 -21.81 -11.26 -22.40
CA TRP A 121 -21.23 -11.29 -21.06
C TRP A 121 -22.03 -12.14 -20.08
N SER A 122 -21.36 -12.66 -19.06
CA SER A 122 -21.94 -13.35 -17.91
C SER A 122 -21.35 -12.81 -16.61
N ALA A 123 -22.16 -12.71 -15.56
CA ALA A 123 -21.66 -12.48 -14.20
C ALA A 123 -21.38 -13.80 -13.44
N SER A 124 -21.75 -14.94 -14.01
CA SER A 124 -21.73 -16.25 -13.34
C SER A 124 -20.68 -17.22 -13.88
N GLY A 125 -19.80 -16.80 -14.79
CA GLY A 125 -18.86 -17.70 -15.47
C GLY A 125 -19.54 -18.68 -16.42
N ALA A 126 -20.65 -18.27 -17.05
CA ALA A 126 -21.38 -19.16 -17.96
C ALA A 126 -20.53 -19.53 -19.20
N PRO A 127 -20.51 -20.81 -19.63
CA PRO A 127 -19.79 -21.22 -20.83
C PRO A 127 -20.25 -20.44 -22.07
N GLY A 128 -19.31 -20.11 -22.96
CA GLY A 128 -19.60 -19.42 -24.22
C GLY A 128 -19.86 -17.92 -24.09
N LEU A 129 -19.67 -17.33 -22.91
CA LEU A 129 -19.79 -15.90 -22.63
C LEU A 129 -18.51 -15.39 -21.95
N TYR A 130 -18.15 -14.13 -22.14
CA TYR A 130 -17.06 -13.52 -21.37
C TYR A 130 -17.51 -13.24 -19.93
N ASP A 131 -16.64 -13.48 -18.98
CA ASP A 131 -16.96 -13.31 -17.57
C ASP A 131 -16.62 -11.91 -17.07
N VAL A 132 -17.61 -11.22 -16.50
CA VAL A 132 -17.46 -9.84 -16.00
C VAL A 132 -16.40 -9.76 -14.91
N GLN A 133 -16.42 -10.65 -13.91
CA GLN A 133 -15.45 -10.59 -12.82
C GLN A 133 -14.03 -10.90 -13.32
N ASN A 134 -13.88 -11.90 -14.21
CA ASN A 134 -12.59 -12.26 -14.80
C ASN A 134 -11.92 -11.07 -15.49
N ILE A 135 -12.66 -10.39 -16.37
CA ILE A 135 -12.12 -9.24 -17.11
C ILE A 135 -12.00 -8.00 -16.20
N ALA A 136 -12.95 -7.76 -15.29
CA ALA A 136 -12.86 -6.65 -14.35
C ALA A 136 -11.63 -6.71 -13.45
N THR A 137 -11.27 -7.88 -12.95
CA THR A 137 -10.06 -8.02 -12.11
C THR A 137 -8.81 -7.65 -12.92
N HIS A 138 -8.74 -8.02 -14.20
CA HIS A 138 -7.66 -7.62 -15.10
C HIS A 138 -7.62 -6.11 -15.32
N GLU A 139 -8.74 -5.49 -15.69
CA GLU A 139 -8.78 -4.03 -15.94
C GLU A 139 -8.50 -3.20 -14.67
N LEU A 140 -8.86 -3.70 -13.49
CA LEU A 140 -8.50 -3.07 -12.22
C LEU A 140 -6.99 -3.17 -11.94
N GLY A 141 -6.30 -4.18 -12.46
CA GLY A 141 -4.84 -4.24 -12.43
C GLY A 141 -4.19 -3.09 -13.20
N HIS A 142 -4.77 -2.67 -14.33
CA HIS A 142 -4.34 -1.44 -15.01
C HIS A 142 -4.66 -0.17 -14.20
N SER A 143 -5.74 -0.17 -13.40
CA SER A 143 -6.01 0.92 -12.44
C SER A 143 -4.96 1.01 -11.33
N LEU A 144 -4.14 -0.03 -11.15
CA LEU A 144 -2.95 -0.04 -10.28
C LEU A 144 -1.66 0.24 -11.06
N ALA A 145 -1.73 0.52 -12.37
CA ALA A 145 -0.60 0.65 -13.28
C ALA A 145 0.25 -0.62 -13.49
N LEU A 146 -0.36 -1.80 -13.33
CA LEU A 146 0.24 -3.05 -13.80
C LEU A 146 0.04 -3.18 -15.32
N ALA A 147 1.08 -3.57 -16.05
CA ALA A 147 1.04 -3.71 -17.49
C ALA A 147 0.55 -5.09 -17.92
N ASP A 148 0.04 -5.16 -19.15
CA ASP A 148 -0.26 -6.44 -19.79
C ASP A 148 0.98 -7.34 -19.91
N LEU A 149 0.73 -8.63 -19.78
CA LEU A 149 1.66 -9.71 -20.06
C LEU A 149 1.15 -10.52 -21.25
N TYR A 150 2.06 -10.94 -22.13
CA TYR A 150 1.74 -11.66 -23.36
C TYR A 150 2.60 -12.92 -23.56
N GLY A 151 3.46 -13.26 -22.60
CA GLY A 151 4.27 -14.47 -22.66
C GLY A 151 3.39 -15.72 -22.55
N VAL A 152 3.79 -16.80 -23.23
CA VAL A 152 3.06 -18.08 -23.16
C VAL A 152 3.04 -18.69 -21.77
N THR A 153 4.00 -18.32 -20.92
CA THR A 153 4.08 -18.72 -19.51
C THR A 153 3.20 -17.86 -18.60
N ASP A 154 2.68 -16.75 -19.09
CA ASP A 154 1.84 -15.81 -18.33
C ASP A 154 0.36 -16.13 -18.46
N ALA A 155 -0.03 -17.15 -19.23
CA ALA A 155 -1.43 -17.42 -19.61
C ALA A 155 -2.40 -17.65 -18.44
N GLU A 156 -1.87 -18.00 -17.26
CA GLU A 156 -2.65 -18.16 -16.03
C GLU A 156 -2.73 -16.90 -15.17
N LYS A 157 -1.93 -15.86 -15.49
CA LYS A 157 -1.88 -14.62 -14.72
C LYS A 157 -3.09 -13.74 -14.97
N THR A 158 -3.45 -12.96 -13.95
CA THR A 158 -4.51 -11.94 -14.03
C THR A 158 -4.15 -10.91 -15.08
N MET A 159 -2.90 -10.43 -15.10
CA MET A 159 -2.45 -9.43 -16.08
C MET A 159 -2.12 -10.00 -17.46
N TYR A 160 -2.47 -11.25 -17.77
CA TYR A 160 -2.37 -11.75 -19.14
C TYR A 160 -3.37 -11.01 -20.05
N GLY A 161 -2.91 -10.42 -21.15
CA GLY A 161 -3.74 -9.53 -21.99
C GLY A 161 -4.84 -10.22 -22.81
N PHE A 162 -4.91 -11.56 -22.83
CA PHE A 162 -5.97 -12.30 -23.53
C PHE A 162 -6.99 -12.90 -22.56
N GLY A 163 -8.26 -12.92 -22.97
CA GLY A 163 -9.34 -13.58 -22.25
C GLY A 163 -10.16 -14.49 -23.16
N GLU A 164 -10.62 -15.62 -22.61
CA GLU A 164 -11.38 -16.63 -23.34
C GLU A 164 -12.84 -16.71 -22.89
N LEU A 165 -13.71 -17.27 -23.74
CA LEU A 165 -15.11 -17.51 -23.41
C LEU A 165 -15.23 -18.56 -22.29
N GLY A 166 -15.99 -18.24 -21.24
CA GLY A 166 -16.16 -19.09 -20.06
C GLY A 166 -14.98 -19.09 -19.09
N GLU A 167 -13.95 -18.27 -19.34
CA GLU A 167 -12.80 -18.16 -18.46
C GLU A 167 -13.14 -17.48 -17.13
N THR A 168 -12.73 -18.08 -16.02
CA THR A 168 -12.90 -17.51 -14.66
C THR A 168 -11.64 -17.51 -13.81
N ARG A 169 -10.48 -17.88 -14.36
CA ARG A 169 -9.23 -18.03 -13.59
C ARG A 169 -8.73 -16.71 -13.00
N LYS A 170 -8.97 -15.58 -13.67
CA LYS A 170 -8.57 -14.23 -13.21
C LYS A 170 -9.51 -13.64 -12.16
N ARG A 171 -10.52 -14.40 -11.70
CA ARG A 171 -11.29 -14.02 -10.50
C ARG A 171 -10.42 -14.07 -9.24
N THR A 172 -9.34 -14.83 -9.28
CA THR A 172 -8.28 -14.92 -8.27
C THR A 172 -6.97 -14.42 -8.85
N LEU A 173 -6.13 -13.80 -8.03
CA LEU A 173 -4.84 -13.28 -8.46
C LEU A 173 -3.78 -14.38 -8.53
N ASP A 174 -2.91 -14.30 -9.53
CA ASP A 174 -1.69 -15.09 -9.56
C ASP A 174 -0.66 -14.51 -8.57
N PRO A 175 0.26 -15.32 -8.00
CA PRO A 175 1.31 -14.83 -7.13
C PRO A 175 2.12 -13.66 -7.71
N ASP A 176 2.35 -13.62 -9.02
CA ASP A 176 3.08 -12.51 -9.63
C ASP A 176 2.24 -11.21 -9.64
N ASP A 177 0.93 -11.30 -9.82
CA ASP A 177 0.03 -10.14 -9.73
C ASP A 177 -0.04 -9.61 -8.28
N ILE A 178 -0.08 -10.51 -7.29
CA ILE A 178 0.01 -10.19 -5.85
C ILE A 178 1.33 -9.48 -5.55
N ALA A 179 2.45 -9.98 -6.09
CA ALA A 179 3.74 -9.34 -5.93
C ALA A 179 3.78 -7.94 -6.57
N GLY A 180 3.09 -7.74 -7.69
CA GLY A 180 3.00 -6.44 -8.35
C GLY A 180 2.28 -5.37 -7.54
N ILE A 181 1.11 -5.69 -6.97
CA ILE A 181 0.39 -4.74 -6.11
C ILE A 181 1.11 -4.53 -4.77
N ALA A 182 1.73 -5.57 -4.20
CA ALA A 182 2.51 -5.46 -2.97
C ALA A 182 3.79 -4.63 -3.17
N HIS A 183 4.38 -4.65 -4.36
CA HIS A 183 5.51 -3.79 -4.72
C HIS A 183 5.09 -2.31 -4.74
N LEU A 184 3.95 -2.01 -5.37
CA LEU A 184 3.44 -0.65 -5.50
C LEU A 184 2.88 -0.07 -4.20
N TYR A 185 2.17 -0.90 -3.43
CA TYR A 185 1.44 -0.54 -2.22
C TYR A 185 1.63 -1.61 -1.15
N PRO A 186 2.83 -1.80 -0.58
CA PRO A 186 3.04 -2.80 0.46
C PRO A 186 2.12 -2.56 1.66
N THR A 187 1.65 -3.63 2.32
CA THR A 187 1.13 -3.49 3.69
C THR A 187 2.24 -2.98 4.59
N GLY A 188 1.92 -2.02 5.44
CA GLY A 188 2.94 -1.38 6.28
C GLY A 188 3.72 -0.34 5.49
N GLY A 189 3.01 0.72 5.05
CA GLY A 189 3.68 1.97 4.71
C GLY A 189 4.70 2.29 5.79
N GLY A 190 4.31 2.21 7.08
CA GLY A 190 5.26 2.07 8.19
C GLY A 190 5.67 0.62 8.42
N GLY A 191 6.97 0.37 8.62
CA GLY A 191 7.49 -0.94 8.97
C GLY A 191 6.68 -1.64 10.06
N THR A 192 6.45 -2.94 9.93
CA THR A 192 5.75 -3.75 10.94
C THR A 192 6.37 -3.47 12.31
N VAL A 193 5.58 -2.96 13.25
CA VAL A 193 6.14 -2.58 14.55
C VAL A 193 6.74 -3.79 15.25
N GLY A 194 8.00 -3.66 15.63
CA GLY A 194 8.76 -4.72 16.25
C GLY A 194 9.37 -5.72 15.27
N ASP A 195 9.28 -5.53 13.95
CA ASP A 195 10.03 -6.31 12.96
C ASP A 195 11.48 -5.79 12.87
N PHE A 196 12.38 -6.30 13.71
CA PHE A 196 13.78 -5.83 13.76
C PHE A 196 14.68 -6.52 12.74
N ASP A 197 14.26 -7.63 12.13
CA ASP A 197 15.05 -8.37 11.14
C ASP A 197 14.58 -8.21 9.69
N GLY A 198 13.42 -7.59 9.49
CA GLY A 198 12.85 -7.23 8.21
C GLY A 198 12.21 -8.40 7.48
N ASP A 199 11.67 -9.38 8.21
CA ASP A 199 10.97 -10.53 7.63
C ASP A 199 9.47 -10.27 7.36
N GLY A 200 8.98 -9.09 7.73
CA GLY A 200 7.60 -8.66 7.59
C GLY A 200 6.71 -8.94 8.81
N ASN A 201 7.19 -9.69 9.81
CA ASN A 201 6.46 -10.03 11.03
C ASN A 201 7.09 -9.35 12.25
N SER A 202 6.27 -9.07 13.26
CA SER A 202 6.79 -8.56 14.54
C SER A 202 7.63 -9.61 15.27
N ASP A 203 8.83 -9.21 15.69
CA ASP A 203 9.66 -9.95 16.61
C ASP A 203 9.21 -9.77 18.06
N VAL A 204 9.58 -10.73 18.92
CA VAL A 204 9.43 -10.58 20.36
C VAL A 204 10.62 -9.81 20.91
N ALA A 205 10.38 -8.60 21.44
CA ALA A 205 11.44 -7.77 22.00
C ALA A 205 11.19 -7.37 23.47
N VAL A 206 12.30 -7.25 24.22
CA VAL A 206 12.33 -6.75 25.60
C VAL A 206 13.41 -5.69 25.71
N TRP A 207 13.04 -4.48 26.15
CA TRP A 207 13.99 -3.48 26.63
C TRP A 207 14.08 -3.50 28.15
N ARG A 208 15.28 -3.52 28.70
CA ARG A 208 15.54 -3.47 30.14
C ARG A 208 16.06 -2.09 30.51
N PRO A 209 15.24 -1.25 31.20
CA PRO A 209 15.66 0.10 31.55
C PRO A 209 16.94 0.11 32.41
N GLY A 210 17.06 -0.81 33.38
CA GLY A 210 18.15 -0.80 34.36
C GLY A 210 19.57 -0.68 33.79
N ASP A 211 19.81 -1.24 32.60
CA ASP A 211 21.11 -1.21 31.91
C ASP A 211 21.01 -0.79 30.43
N GLY A 212 19.82 -0.45 29.95
CA GLY A 212 19.56 -0.06 28.56
C GLY A 212 19.67 -1.21 27.55
N THR A 213 19.51 -2.47 27.96
CA THR A 213 19.72 -3.61 27.05
C THR A 213 18.43 -4.04 26.34
N TRP A 214 18.52 -4.18 25.02
CA TRP A 214 17.50 -4.76 24.14
C TRP A 214 17.78 -6.23 23.89
N TRP A 215 16.75 -7.06 24.01
CA TRP A 215 16.74 -8.48 23.68
C TRP A 215 15.66 -8.71 22.65
N ILE A 216 16.02 -9.16 21.46
CA ILE A 216 15.11 -9.34 20.33
C ILE A 216 15.21 -10.79 19.89
N GLN A 217 14.09 -11.50 19.90
CA GLN A 217 13.96 -12.84 19.37
C GLN A 217 13.26 -12.79 18.01
N ARG A 218 14.03 -13.09 16.97
CA ARG A 218 13.61 -13.00 15.58
C ARG A 218 12.50 -13.98 15.24
N SER A 219 11.43 -13.54 14.57
CA SER A 219 10.36 -14.41 14.08
C SER A 219 10.85 -15.35 12.99
N SER A 220 11.79 -14.90 12.17
CA SER A 220 12.27 -15.62 10.98
C SER A 220 12.92 -16.97 11.31
N ASP A 221 13.69 -17.04 12.39
CA ASP A 221 14.48 -18.22 12.75
C ASP A 221 14.60 -18.49 14.26
N GLY A 222 13.97 -17.67 15.12
CA GLY A 222 14.05 -17.78 16.57
C GLY A 222 15.40 -17.35 17.18
N GLY A 223 16.34 -16.86 16.38
CA GLY A 223 17.65 -16.36 16.82
C GLY A 223 17.53 -15.09 17.65
N VAL A 224 18.45 -14.91 18.60
CA VAL A 224 18.40 -13.80 19.57
C VAL A 224 19.49 -12.78 19.29
N THR A 225 19.08 -11.52 19.12
CA THR A 225 19.95 -10.35 19.06
C THR A 225 19.93 -9.64 20.41
N VAL A 226 21.12 -9.30 20.93
CA VAL A 226 21.27 -8.54 22.18
C VAL A 226 22.08 -7.29 21.90
N THR A 227 21.51 -6.11 22.17
CA THR A 227 22.14 -4.82 21.94
C THR A 227 21.99 -3.93 23.16
N GLN A 228 23.09 -3.39 23.69
CA GLN A 228 23.02 -2.37 24.73
C GLN A 228 22.89 -0.99 24.08
N TRP A 229 21.75 -0.33 24.30
CA TRP A 229 21.43 0.98 23.75
C TRP A 229 20.46 1.76 24.64
N GLY A 230 20.97 2.81 25.29
CA GLY A 230 20.23 3.67 26.22
C GLY A 230 20.79 3.64 27.65
N ALA A 231 20.15 4.40 28.53
CA ALA A 231 20.44 4.50 29.95
C ALA A 231 19.17 4.28 30.80
N SER A 232 19.32 4.17 32.12
CA SER A 232 18.23 3.84 33.05
C SER A 232 17.12 4.86 33.21
N THR A 233 17.33 6.06 32.69
CA THR A 233 16.32 7.13 32.66
C THR A 233 15.66 7.29 31.31
N ASP A 234 16.12 6.57 30.29
CA ASP A 234 15.58 6.70 28.94
C ASP A 234 14.25 5.92 28.81
N VAL A 235 13.54 6.13 27.70
CA VAL A 235 12.28 5.43 27.36
C VAL A 235 12.46 4.77 26.00
N SER A 236 12.15 3.48 25.87
CA SER A 236 12.18 2.78 24.57
C SER A 236 11.09 3.29 23.63
N VAL A 237 11.47 3.67 22.42
CA VAL A 237 10.57 4.22 21.38
C VAL A 237 10.89 3.60 20.01
N PRO A 238 10.82 2.27 19.86
CA PRO A 238 11.16 1.62 18.60
C PRO A 238 10.21 2.05 17.47
N GLY A 239 10.72 2.07 16.24
CA GLY A 239 10.01 2.45 15.03
C GLY A 239 10.96 2.48 13.84
N ASP A 240 10.45 2.44 12.62
CA ASP A 240 11.25 2.63 11.41
C ASP A 240 11.48 4.14 11.18
N TYR A 241 12.64 4.68 11.54
CA TYR A 241 12.93 6.12 11.44
C TYR A 241 13.85 6.46 10.26
N ASP A 242 14.29 5.47 9.48
CA ASP A 242 15.12 5.69 8.30
C ASP A 242 14.54 5.11 7.01
N ASN A 243 13.29 4.64 7.06
CA ASN A 243 12.48 4.14 5.95
C ASN A 243 13.13 2.94 5.24
N ASP A 244 13.74 2.05 6.02
CA ASP A 244 14.30 0.78 5.53
C ASP A 244 13.37 -0.42 5.75
N ARG A 245 12.19 -0.16 6.33
CA ARG A 245 11.12 -1.12 6.68
C ARG A 245 11.47 -2.07 7.81
N ARG A 246 12.52 -1.77 8.58
CA ARG A 246 12.85 -2.48 9.80
C ARG A 246 12.65 -1.56 10.99
N THR A 247 12.25 -2.15 12.11
CA THR A 247 12.15 -1.43 13.37
C THR A 247 13.55 -1.07 13.85
N ASP A 248 13.82 0.23 13.99
CA ASP A 248 15.04 0.72 14.60
C ASP A 248 14.99 0.59 16.13
N ILE A 249 16.17 0.35 16.70
CA ILE A 249 16.37 0.49 18.14
C ILE A 249 16.47 1.98 18.46
N ALA A 250 15.49 2.52 19.17
CA ALA A 250 15.46 3.93 19.53
C ALA A 250 15.05 4.17 20.98
N ILE A 251 15.62 5.23 21.57
CA ILE A 251 15.27 5.72 22.90
C ILE A 251 14.94 7.21 22.88
N TRP A 252 14.10 7.64 23.82
CA TRP A 252 13.86 9.04 24.15
C TRP A 252 14.42 9.35 25.53
N ARG A 253 15.18 10.43 25.64
CA ARG A 253 15.80 10.88 26.89
C ARG A 253 14.98 12.01 27.52
N PRO A 254 14.25 11.76 28.62
CA PRO A 254 13.31 12.73 29.18
C PRO A 254 13.94 14.01 29.72
N SER A 255 15.15 13.92 30.27
CA SER A 255 15.83 15.07 30.88
C SER A 255 16.15 16.17 29.88
N GLU A 256 16.28 15.79 28.60
CA GLU A 256 16.64 16.69 27.52
C GLU A 256 15.46 16.88 26.57
N GLY A 257 14.65 15.86 26.29
CA GLY A 257 13.70 15.85 25.18
C GLY A 257 14.35 15.36 23.87
N THR A 258 15.36 14.50 23.98
CA THR A 258 16.19 14.05 22.85
C THR A 258 15.84 12.64 22.42
N TRP A 259 15.68 12.42 21.12
CA TRP A 259 15.55 11.11 20.49
C TRP A 259 16.92 10.60 20.04
N TRP A 260 17.23 9.35 20.34
CA TRP A 260 18.45 8.66 19.93
C TRP A 260 18.09 7.38 19.21
N ILE A 261 18.29 7.37 17.91
CA ILE A 261 17.88 6.30 17.00
C ILE A 261 19.14 5.61 16.48
N LYS A 262 19.19 4.29 16.64
CA LYS A 262 20.20 3.44 16.02
C LYS A 262 19.57 2.78 14.80
N ARG A 263 19.89 3.33 13.64
CA ARG A 263 19.37 2.93 12.33
C ARG A 263 19.73 1.49 12.01
N SER A 264 18.75 0.73 11.56
CA SER A 264 18.86 -0.68 11.23
C SER A 264 19.49 -0.91 9.85
N SER A 265 19.32 0.04 8.94
CA SER A 265 19.87 -0.01 7.57
C SER A 265 21.40 -0.05 7.51
N ASP A 266 22.08 0.73 8.36
CA ASP A 266 23.54 0.89 8.33
C ASP A 266 24.21 0.91 9.71
N GLY A 267 23.44 0.79 10.79
CA GLY A 267 23.95 0.85 12.17
C GLY A 267 24.34 2.26 12.64
N GLY A 268 24.14 3.29 11.82
CA GLY A 268 24.42 4.69 12.14
C GLY A 268 23.47 5.25 13.20
N VAL A 269 23.82 6.41 13.74
CA VAL A 269 23.10 7.01 14.88
C VAL A 269 22.55 8.37 14.51
N THR A 270 21.24 8.53 14.64
CA THR A 270 20.54 9.80 14.50
C THR A 270 20.18 10.33 15.89
N VAL A 271 20.53 11.60 16.16
CA VAL A 271 20.22 12.27 17.43
C VAL A 271 19.45 13.55 17.13
N THR A 272 18.21 13.62 17.62
CA THR A 272 17.32 14.76 17.35
C THR A 272 16.69 15.27 18.64
N GLN A 273 16.90 16.54 18.94
CA GLN A 273 16.16 17.23 20.01
C GLN A 273 14.74 17.55 19.50
N TRP A 274 13.73 16.84 20.01
CA TRP A 274 12.34 17.08 19.67
C TRP A 274 11.42 16.79 20.86
N GLY A 275 10.96 17.87 21.49
CA GLY A 275 10.25 17.85 22.76
C GLY A 275 11.02 18.57 23.86
N THR A 276 10.45 18.52 25.05
CA THR A 276 10.95 19.15 26.27
C THR A 276 10.72 18.26 27.49
N SER A 277 11.36 18.57 28.61
CA SER A 277 11.14 17.85 29.87
C SER A 277 9.66 17.93 30.30
N GLY A 278 9.08 16.76 30.58
CA GLY A 278 7.65 16.62 30.93
C GLY A 278 6.74 16.24 29.78
N ASP A 279 7.23 16.27 28.53
CA ASP A 279 6.53 15.68 27.39
C ASP A 279 6.57 14.14 27.47
N VAL A 280 5.65 13.47 26.78
CA VAL A 280 5.60 12.00 26.65
C VAL A 280 5.88 11.65 25.18
N PRO A 281 6.89 10.81 24.88
CA PRO A 281 7.16 10.42 23.50
C PRO A 281 6.02 9.57 22.95
N ALA A 282 5.65 9.81 21.70
CA ALA A 282 4.47 9.23 21.07
C ALA A 282 4.73 8.97 19.57
N PRO A 283 5.77 8.19 19.21
CA PRO A 283 6.14 7.95 17.81
C PRO A 283 5.01 7.26 17.03
N GLY A 284 4.95 7.50 15.73
CA GLY A 284 3.98 6.91 14.80
C GLY A 284 4.09 7.56 13.43
N ASP A 285 3.49 6.97 12.40
CA ASP A 285 3.38 7.57 11.07
C ASP A 285 2.09 8.41 11.01
N TYR A 286 2.20 9.72 11.20
CA TYR A 286 1.04 10.64 11.24
C TYR A 286 0.80 11.36 9.92
N ASP A 287 1.76 11.31 8.98
CA ASP A 287 1.62 11.92 7.66
C ASP A 287 1.44 10.90 6.51
N GLY A 288 1.55 9.61 6.82
CA GLY A 288 1.28 8.49 5.92
C GLY A 288 2.40 8.21 4.92
N ASP A 289 3.62 8.69 5.20
CA ASP A 289 4.76 8.49 4.30
C ASP A 289 5.50 7.18 4.51
N GLY A 290 5.15 6.46 5.59
CA GLY A 290 5.73 5.18 5.92
C GLY A 290 7.00 5.21 6.76
N GLN A 291 7.44 6.39 7.17
CA GLN A 291 8.49 6.56 8.16
C GLN A 291 7.87 7.00 9.49
N THR A 292 8.45 6.57 10.59
CA THR A 292 8.00 6.94 11.94
C THR A 292 8.34 8.40 12.20
N ASP A 293 7.31 9.21 12.47
CA ASP A 293 7.47 10.59 12.89
C ASP A 293 7.96 10.71 14.33
N LEU A 294 8.72 11.77 14.59
CA LEU A 294 9.03 12.18 15.96
C LEU A 294 7.85 12.97 16.51
N ALA A 295 7.11 12.38 17.44
CA ALA A 295 5.95 13.02 18.05
C ALA A 295 6.00 12.97 19.57
N VAL A 296 5.52 14.04 20.20
CA VAL A 296 5.38 14.13 21.66
C VAL A 296 4.00 14.63 22.05
N TRP A 297 3.46 14.06 23.12
CA TRP A 297 2.27 14.56 23.82
C TRP A 297 2.69 15.45 24.97
N ARG A 298 2.09 16.63 25.08
CA ARG A 298 2.30 17.57 26.17
C ARG A 298 1.11 17.58 27.12
N PRO A 299 1.22 16.96 28.32
CA PRO A 299 0.10 16.88 29.25
C PRO A 299 -0.37 18.23 29.79
N GLY A 300 0.51 19.24 29.79
CA GLY A 300 0.22 20.55 30.38
C GLY A 300 -0.91 21.32 29.69
N ASP A 301 -1.09 21.14 28.38
CA ASP A 301 -2.11 21.81 27.58
C ASP A 301 -2.91 20.87 26.66
N GLY A 302 -2.59 19.58 26.69
CA GLY A 302 -3.26 18.57 25.88
C GLY A 302 -2.93 18.69 24.39
N SER A 303 -1.68 19.01 24.05
CA SER A 303 -1.24 19.16 22.66
C SER A 303 -0.32 18.03 22.19
N TRP A 304 -0.55 17.56 20.97
CA TRP A 304 0.35 16.72 20.19
C TRP A 304 1.26 17.60 19.34
N TRP A 305 2.56 17.31 19.36
CA TRP A 305 3.58 17.97 18.55
C TRP A 305 4.28 16.93 17.70
N ILE A 306 4.03 16.95 16.40
CA ILE A 306 4.51 15.96 15.44
C ILE A 306 5.48 16.64 14.49
N LYS A 307 6.68 16.07 14.34
CA LYS A 307 7.63 16.45 13.29
C LYS A 307 7.58 15.38 12.21
N ARG A 308 7.03 15.78 11.06
CA ARG A 308 6.83 14.94 9.89
C ARG A 308 8.15 14.46 9.29
N SER A 309 8.28 13.17 9.03
CA SER A 309 9.39 12.52 8.34
C SER A 309 9.54 13.03 6.91
N SER A 310 8.42 13.15 6.19
CA SER A 310 8.39 13.44 4.76
C SER A 310 9.05 14.77 4.35
N ASP A 311 8.86 15.82 5.16
CA ASP A 311 9.32 17.17 4.85
C ASP A 311 9.95 17.95 6.03
N GLY A 312 10.01 17.34 7.22
CA GLY A 312 10.51 17.98 8.43
C GLY A 312 9.57 19.05 9.02
N GLY A 313 8.38 19.23 8.43
CA GLY A 313 7.35 20.17 8.88
C GLY A 313 6.74 19.76 10.22
N VAL A 314 6.07 20.72 10.87
CA VAL A 314 5.54 20.55 12.22
C VAL A 314 4.02 20.62 12.21
N THR A 315 3.37 19.57 12.70
CA THR A 315 1.94 19.53 12.96
C THR A 315 1.71 19.66 14.46
N VAL A 316 0.84 20.59 14.86
CA VAL A 316 0.43 20.77 16.26
C VAL A 316 -1.08 20.60 16.36
N THR A 317 -1.52 19.62 17.14
CA THR A 317 -2.93 19.30 17.31
C THR A 317 -3.28 19.32 18.79
N GLN A 318 -4.18 20.21 19.21
CA GLN A 318 -4.71 20.19 20.57
C GLN A 318 -5.86 19.18 20.65
N TRP A 319 -5.59 18.00 21.21
CA TRP A 319 -6.56 16.92 21.30
C TRP A 319 -6.35 16.05 22.53
N GLY A 320 -6.99 16.48 23.62
CA GLY A 320 -7.02 15.85 24.93
C GLY A 320 -6.98 16.92 26.02
N THR A 321 -6.98 16.48 27.27
CA THR A 321 -7.07 17.32 28.45
C THR A 321 -6.15 16.84 29.56
N LEU A 322 -5.99 17.65 30.61
CA LEU A 322 -5.14 17.30 31.74
C LEU A 322 -5.62 15.99 32.39
N GLY A 323 -4.72 15.01 32.44
CA GLY A 323 -4.99 13.68 33.01
C GLY A 323 -5.22 12.60 31.96
N ASP A 324 -5.37 12.97 30.68
CA ASP A 324 -5.43 12.00 29.59
C ASP A 324 -4.04 11.38 29.33
N VAL A 325 -4.06 10.09 28.98
CA VAL A 325 -2.88 9.34 28.58
C VAL A 325 -2.90 9.22 27.06
N PRO A 326 -1.84 9.63 26.34
CA PRO A 326 -1.80 9.50 24.89
C PRO A 326 -1.78 8.02 24.52
N ILE A 327 -2.59 7.65 23.54
CA ILE A 327 -2.54 6.34 22.90
C ILE A 327 -2.04 6.55 21.49
N THR A 328 -0.94 5.88 21.15
CA THR A 328 -0.41 5.87 19.80
C THR A 328 -0.87 4.60 19.10
N GLY A 329 -1.33 4.74 17.85
CA GLY A 329 -1.46 3.62 16.94
C GLY A 329 -0.07 3.27 16.42
N SER A 330 0.24 1.99 16.37
CA SER A 330 1.32 1.51 15.51
C SER A 330 0.89 1.68 14.04
N PRO A 331 1.79 2.05 13.12
CA PRO A 331 1.50 2.09 11.69
C PRO A 331 0.89 0.78 11.15
#